data_AF-J4GNF3-F1
#
_entry.id   AF-J4GNF3-F1
#
_cell.length_a   1.000
_cell.length_b   1.000
_cell.length_c   1.000
_cell.angle_alpha   90.00
_cell.angle_beta   90.00
_cell.angle_gamma   90.00
#
_symmetry.space_group_name_H-M   'P 1'
#
loop_
_entity.id
_entity.type
_entity.pdbx_description
1 polymer ?
#
loop_
_entity_poly.entity_id
_entity_poly.type
_entity_poly.pdbx_seq_one_letter_code
_entity_poly.pdbx_strand_id
1 'polypeptide(L)'
;MSEPWTTPIAVATAFSFIGCVFVGVPLYWHLEAWNVGCIVYIFWSGSQCLIQFINMIIWRDNVINWAPVWCDITSRWRLASSIGVCTASLIINRRLYKIASVSAVSNQADRRRIIAVDLAIGIIPSIVVVALFWFIQGHRFDIYEGYGCAPEFPNTILSYFLYTAWPVVIGLISMTYCSMTLYAFYKRRKHLAELMSSNKNLTYNRYLRLMGLASIEMLCTLPLGAWVMASNARNPLYVWYGLGNLHYDFSRVDQYPAILWWNVPQMRSAILFNIWDIISCTFVFFAFFGCAEEARRHYQSAITSVAKRIGISTSFLSRSGSGATGSFGYAGGSKPTPSALGRITIPTFSPRKRRDSDTSFSDRLSTSISLEDTPIDDRKLAPYSPSQRSAGSSTFIPSPCSPKFADEKYESFVLPASPPPVHDTAALARLTPDVPSPVRRDSMEDIV
;
A
#
# COMPACT_ATOMS: atom_id res chain seq x y z
N MET A 1 18.35 22.61 -27.65
CA MET A 1 19.28 21.96 -26.71
C MET A 1 18.49 20.89 -26.00
N SER A 2 18.85 19.62 -26.16
CA SER A 2 18.24 18.53 -25.37
C SER A 2 18.61 18.75 -23.91
N GLU A 3 17.61 18.88 -23.03
CA GLU A 3 17.82 18.94 -21.58
C GLU A 3 18.72 17.76 -21.14
N PRO A 4 19.80 18.02 -20.39
CA PRO A 4 20.69 16.96 -19.92
C PRO A 4 19.92 16.05 -18.95
N TRP A 5 19.88 14.75 -19.27
CA TRP A 5 19.16 13.73 -18.49
C TRP A 5 19.69 13.55 -17.06
N THR A 6 20.92 14.00 -16.79
CA THR A 6 21.60 13.85 -15.51
C THR A 6 20.94 14.64 -14.38
N THR A 7 20.47 15.86 -14.66
CA THR A 7 19.81 16.73 -13.65
C THR A 7 18.52 16.11 -13.10
N PRO A 8 17.53 15.73 -13.92
CA PRO A 8 16.28 15.15 -13.40
C PRO A 8 16.52 13.81 -12.68
N ILE A 9 17.47 13.00 -13.13
CA ILE A 9 17.84 11.75 -12.46
C ILE A 9 18.49 12.01 -11.10
N ALA A 10 19.44 12.95 -11.00
CA ALA A 10 20.06 13.32 -9.73
C ALA A 10 19.05 13.85 -8.70
N VAL A 11 18.10 14.67 -9.16
CA VAL A 11 16.98 15.13 -8.33
C VAL A 11 16.17 13.93 -7.84
N ALA A 12 15.73 13.05 -8.74
CA ALA A 12 14.97 11.87 -8.36
C ALA A 12 15.73 10.92 -7.41
N THR A 13 17.05 10.80 -7.53
CA THR A 13 17.89 10.05 -6.58
C THR A 13 17.80 10.65 -5.18
N ALA A 14 17.99 11.97 -5.05
CA ALA A 14 17.90 12.66 -3.76
C ALA A 14 16.49 12.52 -3.15
N PHE A 15 15.45 12.71 -3.94
CA PHE A 15 14.06 12.59 -3.50
C PHE A 15 13.69 11.14 -3.12
N SER A 16 14.28 10.13 -3.76
CA SER A 16 14.07 8.72 -3.36
C SER A 16 14.62 8.44 -1.96
N PHE A 17 15.82 8.95 -1.63
CA PHE A 17 16.38 8.82 -0.28
C PHE A 17 15.56 9.59 0.76
N ILE A 18 15.23 10.85 0.45
CA ILE A 18 14.42 11.70 1.34
C ILE A 18 13.05 11.06 1.58
N GLY A 19 12.40 10.54 0.53
CA GLY A 19 11.13 9.83 0.61
C GLY A 19 11.18 8.61 1.53
N CYS A 20 12.24 7.79 1.41
CA CYS A 20 12.48 6.66 2.31
C CYS A 20 12.61 7.10 3.78
N VAL A 21 13.37 8.16 4.05
CA VAL A 21 13.54 8.68 5.42
C VAL A 21 12.21 9.23 5.94
N PHE A 22 11.52 10.03 5.14
CA PHE A 22 10.28 10.69 5.52
C PHE A 22 9.17 9.70 5.82
N VAL A 23 8.95 8.69 4.97
CA VAL A 23 7.94 7.66 5.22
C VAL A 23 8.29 6.77 6.41
N GLY A 24 9.58 6.66 6.76
CA GLY A 24 10.06 5.94 7.94
C GLY A 24 9.83 6.67 9.26
N VAL A 25 9.79 8.01 9.28
CA VAL A 25 9.60 8.79 10.53
C VAL A 25 8.33 8.34 11.27
N PRO A 26 7.18 8.14 10.58
CA PRO A 26 5.95 7.68 11.22
C PRO A 26 5.87 6.24 11.71
N LEU A 27 6.90 5.44 11.47
CA LEU A 27 6.82 4.01 11.70
C LEU A 27 6.60 3.66 13.19
N TYR A 28 7.34 4.32 14.10
CA TYR A 28 7.31 4.00 15.53
C TYR A 28 5.91 4.15 16.14
N TRP A 29 5.25 5.28 15.90
CA TRP A 29 3.92 5.54 16.48
C TRP A 29 2.80 4.75 15.79
N HIS A 30 2.96 4.42 14.51
CA HIS A 30 2.01 3.53 13.83
C HIS A 30 2.13 2.08 14.32
N LEU A 31 3.33 1.63 14.70
CA LEU A 31 3.56 0.37 15.39
C LEU A 31 2.91 0.36 16.77
N GLU A 32 3.12 1.41 17.57
CA GLU A 32 2.49 1.54 18.89
C GLU A 32 0.96 1.51 18.82
N ALA A 33 0.38 2.18 17.81
CA ALA A 33 -1.07 2.21 17.57
C ALA A 33 -1.61 0.96 16.84
N TRP A 34 -0.77 -0.05 16.55
CA TRP A 34 -1.12 -1.25 15.77
C TRP A 34 -1.87 -0.91 14.47
N ASN A 35 -1.43 0.14 13.77
CA ASN A 35 -2.04 0.56 12.51
C ASN A 35 -1.47 -0.22 11.32
N VAL A 36 -1.89 -1.48 11.17
CA VAL A 36 -1.37 -2.43 10.17
C VAL A 36 -1.33 -1.82 8.76
N GLY A 37 -2.40 -1.17 8.30
CA GLY A 37 -2.43 -0.58 6.96
C GLY A 37 -1.33 0.45 6.72
N CYS A 38 -1.11 1.37 7.67
CA CYS A 38 -0.01 2.34 7.57
C CYS A 38 1.37 1.67 7.69
N ILE A 39 1.53 0.66 8.54
CA ILE A 39 2.81 -0.07 8.68
C ILE A 39 3.17 -0.77 7.36
N VAL A 40 2.20 -1.47 6.75
CA VAL A 40 2.38 -2.14 5.47
C VAL A 40 2.66 -1.13 4.34
N TYR A 41 1.99 0.02 4.36
CA TYR A 41 2.26 1.11 3.42
C TYR A 41 3.71 1.61 3.52
N ILE A 42 4.17 1.90 4.74
CA ILE A 42 5.55 2.36 5.02
C ILE A 42 6.56 1.30 4.59
N PHE A 43 6.30 0.03 4.89
CA PHE A 43 7.16 -1.08 4.50
C PHE A 43 7.34 -1.15 2.99
N TRP A 44 6.26 -1.19 2.21
CA TRP A 44 6.34 -1.31 0.76
C TRP A 44 6.92 -0.07 0.09
N SER A 45 6.40 1.12 0.43
CA SER A 45 6.83 2.37 -0.21
C SER A 45 8.23 2.80 0.22
N GLY A 46 8.57 2.67 1.50
CA GLY A 46 9.89 3.01 2.03
C GLY A 46 11.00 2.09 1.51
N SER A 47 10.77 0.77 1.53
CA SER A 47 11.74 -0.19 0.96
C SER A 47 11.95 0.03 -0.54
N GLN A 48 10.87 0.30 -1.30
CA GLN A 48 10.98 0.57 -2.74
C GLN A 48 11.74 1.88 -3.02
N CYS A 49 11.52 2.94 -2.25
CA CYS A 49 12.30 4.17 -2.35
C CYS A 49 13.79 3.95 -2.03
N LEU A 50 14.11 3.12 -1.03
CA LEU A 50 15.49 2.76 -0.72
C LEU A 50 16.16 1.98 -1.85
N ILE A 51 15.47 0.97 -2.38
CA ILE A 51 15.96 0.16 -3.52
C ILE A 51 16.18 1.06 -4.74
N GLN A 52 15.24 1.95 -5.03
CA GLN A 52 15.36 2.91 -6.12
C GLN A 52 16.57 3.84 -5.93
N PHE A 53 16.78 4.38 -4.73
CA PHE A 53 17.97 5.17 -4.42
C PHE A 53 19.28 4.41 -4.67
N ILE A 54 19.37 3.17 -4.20
CA ILE A 54 20.55 2.31 -4.41
C ILE A 54 20.77 2.07 -5.90
N ASN A 55 19.72 1.72 -6.64
CA ASN A 55 19.80 1.48 -8.09
C ASN A 55 20.29 2.72 -8.86
N MET A 56 19.72 3.90 -8.57
CA MET A 56 20.11 5.14 -9.26
C MET A 56 21.55 5.58 -8.91
N ILE A 57 22.10 5.17 -7.77
CA ILE A 57 23.50 5.41 -7.40
C ILE A 57 24.45 4.47 -8.12
N ILE A 58 24.16 3.17 -8.13
CA ILE A 58 25.06 2.15 -8.70
C ILE A 58 25.15 2.32 -10.22
N TRP A 59 24.02 2.56 -10.89
CA TRP A 59 23.92 2.68 -12.34
C TRP A 59 23.85 4.13 -12.84
N ARG A 60 24.39 5.10 -12.10
CA ARG A 60 24.27 6.53 -12.43
C ARG A 60 24.80 6.88 -13.82
N ASP A 61 25.90 6.26 -14.22
CA ASP A 61 26.74 6.59 -15.38
C ASP A 61 27.20 5.33 -16.14
N ASN A 62 26.54 4.19 -15.89
CA ASN A 62 26.89 2.92 -16.48
C ASN A 62 25.67 1.99 -16.54
N VAL A 63 25.78 0.95 -17.37
CA VAL A 63 24.77 -0.11 -17.55
C VAL A 63 25.32 -1.50 -17.25
N ILE A 64 26.51 -1.56 -16.64
CA ILE A 64 27.23 -2.82 -16.42
C ILE A 64 26.50 -3.64 -15.35
N ASN A 65 26.33 -4.94 -15.61
CA ASN A 65 25.71 -5.86 -14.66
C ASN A 65 26.68 -6.30 -13.56
N TRP A 66 27.02 -5.39 -12.63
CA TRP A 66 27.91 -5.66 -11.50
C TRP A 66 27.30 -6.60 -10.45
N ALA A 67 25.98 -6.53 -10.27
CA ALA A 67 25.26 -7.18 -9.17
C ALA A 67 24.00 -7.92 -9.70
N PRO A 68 24.17 -9.05 -10.41
CA PRO A 68 23.05 -9.77 -11.03
C PRO A 68 22.02 -10.27 -10.02
N VAL A 69 22.48 -10.78 -8.86
CA VAL A 69 21.58 -11.26 -7.78
C VAL A 69 20.75 -10.12 -7.20
N TRP A 70 21.33 -8.92 -7.09
CA TRP A 70 20.61 -7.74 -6.65
C TRP A 70 19.52 -7.34 -7.66
N CYS A 71 19.84 -7.34 -8.95
CA CYS A 71 18.85 -7.06 -9.99
C CYS A 71 17.73 -8.10 -10.04
N ASP A 72 18.02 -9.39 -9.79
CA ASP A 72 16.98 -10.41 -9.69
C ASP A 72 16.01 -10.11 -8.55
N ILE A 73 16.52 -9.79 -7.36
CA ILE A 73 15.68 -9.51 -6.20
C ILE A 73 14.87 -8.22 -6.41
N THR A 74 15.52 -7.14 -6.84
CA THR A 74 14.91 -5.82 -6.92
C THR A 74 13.90 -5.68 -8.05
N SER A 75 14.09 -6.38 -9.17
CA SER A 75 13.09 -6.44 -10.25
C SER A 75 11.77 -7.07 -9.78
N ARG A 76 11.83 -8.18 -9.03
CA ARG A 76 10.62 -8.81 -8.45
C ARG A 76 10.05 -7.98 -7.31
N TRP A 77 10.90 -7.37 -6.50
CA TRP A 77 10.45 -6.47 -5.44
C TRP A 77 9.68 -5.27 -5.98
N ARG A 78 10.13 -4.68 -7.11
CA ARG A 78 9.43 -3.57 -7.78
C ARG A 78 7.99 -3.96 -8.14
N LEU A 79 7.78 -5.16 -8.69
CA LEU A 79 6.43 -5.68 -8.98
C LEU A 79 5.60 -5.87 -7.70
N ALA A 80 6.19 -6.51 -6.69
CA ALA A 80 5.53 -6.76 -5.40
C ALA A 80 5.10 -5.47 -4.70
N SER A 81 5.98 -4.46 -4.69
CA SER A 81 5.78 -3.19 -4.01
C SER A 81 4.67 -2.36 -4.68
N SER A 82 4.58 -2.37 -6.01
CA SER A 82 3.49 -1.70 -6.75
C SER A 82 2.11 -2.19 -6.29
N ILE A 83 1.94 -3.51 -6.20
CA ILE A 83 0.71 -4.12 -5.68
C ILE A 83 0.57 -3.89 -4.17
N GLY A 84 1.67 -3.97 -3.43
CA GLY A 84 1.71 -3.84 -1.98
C GLY A 84 1.28 -2.46 -1.47
N VAL A 85 1.65 -1.39 -2.18
CA VAL A 85 1.19 -0.03 -1.88
C VAL A 85 -0.32 0.08 -2.10
N CYS A 86 -0.84 -0.45 -3.21
CA CYS A 86 -2.28 -0.47 -3.50
C CYS A 86 -3.08 -1.26 -2.46
N THR A 87 -2.58 -2.43 -2.02
CA THR A 87 -3.27 -3.23 -0.99
C THR A 87 -3.17 -2.60 0.39
N ALA A 88 -2.07 -1.90 0.71
CA ALA A 88 -1.94 -1.12 1.94
C ALA A 88 -3.01 -0.01 2.03
N SER A 89 -3.26 0.69 0.92
CA SER A 89 -4.38 1.64 0.80
C SER A 89 -5.73 1.00 1.09
N LEU A 90 -5.99 -0.15 0.47
CA LEU A 90 -7.24 -0.88 0.65
C LEU A 90 -7.45 -1.25 2.12
N ILE A 91 -6.41 -1.68 2.82
CA ILE A 91 -6.47 -2.00 4.26
C ILE A 91 -6.79 -0.75 5.08
N ILE A 92 -6.17 0.39 4.77
CA ILE A 92 -6.48 1.67 5.42
C ILE A 92 -7.97 2.01 5.25
N ASN A 93 -8.49 1.94 4.02
CA ASN A 93 -9.89 2.17 3.69
C ASN A 93 -10.85 1.20 4.39
N ARG A 94 -10.51 -0.09 4.41
CA ARG A 94 -11.29 -1.12 5.08
C ARG A 94 -11.34 -0.90 6.60
N ARG A 95 -10.25 -0.45 7.21
CA ARG A 95 -10.20 -0.13 8.65
C ARG A 95 -11.02 1.12 8.97
N LEU A 96 -10.91 2.17 8.16
CA LEU A 96 -11.76 3.37 8.25
C LEU A 96 -13.24 2.98 8.23
N TYR A 97 -13.64 2.15 7.26
CA TYR A 97 -15.02 1.68 7.15
C TYR A 97 -15.51 0.97 8.41
N LYS A 98 -14.72 0.04 8.96
CA LYS A 98 -15.07 -0.68 10.20
C LYS A 98 -15.24 0.23 11.41
N ILE A 99 -14.41 1.27 11.51
CA ILE A 99 -14.52 2.28 12.57
C ILE A 99 -15.81 3.10 12.38
N ALA A 100 -16.11 3.50 11.15
CA ALA A 100 -17.32 4.24 10.79
C ALA A 100 -18.62 3.45 11.02
N SER A 101 -18.56 2.14 10.79
CA SER A 101 -19.72 1.24 10.86
C SER A 101 -20.12 0.87 12.29
N VAL A 102 -19.40 1.31 13.33
CA VAL A 102 -19.71 1.09 14.76
C VAL A 102 -19.97 -0.40 15.01
N SER A 103 -19.04 -1.27 14.59
CA SER A 103 -19.15 -2.70 14.88
C SER A 103 -18.27 -3.08 16.08
N ALA A 104 -18.93 -3.05 17.24
CA ALA A 104 -18.84 -3.99 18.35
C ALA A 104 -17.54 -4.14 19.16
N VAL A 105 -17.76 -4.44 20.44
CA VAL A 105 -16.81 -4.94 21.44
C VAL A 105 -15.98 -6.08 20.83
N SER A 106 -14.75 -5.78 20.41
CA SER A 106 -13.83 -6.77 19.86
C SER A 106 -13.18 -7.51 21.02
N ASN A 107 -13.40 -8.82 21.11
CA ASN A 107 -12.58 -9.67 21.96
C ASN A 107 -11.13 -9.66 21.46
N GLN A 108 -10.17 -10.05 22.33
CA GLN A 108 -8.75 -10.10 21.96
C GLN A 108 -8.49 -11.05 20.77
N ALA A 109 -9.28 -12.13 20.65
CA ALA A 109 -9.23 -13.05 19.52
C ALA A 109 -9.65 -12.38 18.19
N ASP A 110 -10.72 -11.59 18.21
CA ASP A 110 -11.20 -10.87 17.02
C ASP A 110 -10.18 -9.84 16.54
N ARG A 111 -9.48 -9.17 17.48
CA ARG A 111 -8.39 -8.25 17.16
C ARG A 111 -7.24 -8.95 16.44
N ARG A 112 -6.80 -10.11 16.93
CA ARG A 112 -5.74 -10.90 16.28
C ARG A 112 -6.17 -11.36 14.89
N ARG A 113 -7.42 -11.79 14.74
CA ARG A 113 -7.98 -12.19 13.44
C ARG A 113 -8.02 -11.02 12.46
N ILE A 114 -8.41 -9.82 12.89
CA ILE A 114 -8.41 -8.63 12.02
C ILE A 114 -6.99 -8.31 11.55
N ILE A 115 -6.01 -8.31 12.45
CA ILE A 115 -4.60 -8.06 12.11
C ILE A 115 -4.09 -9.10 11.11
N ALA A 116 -4.38 -10.38 11.33
CA ALA A 116 -3.97 -11.45 10.42
C ALA A 116 -4.58 -11.29 9.02
N VAL A 117 -5.87 -10.95 8.94
CA VAL A 117 -6.54 -10.68 7.66
C VAL A 117 -5.95 -9.46 6.97
N ASP A 118 -5.66 -8.40 7.71
CA ASP A 118 -5.07 -7.17 7.15
C ASP A 118 -3.65 -7.45 6.60
N LEU A 119 -2.82 -8.19 7.33
CA LEU A 119 -1.51 -8.61 6.84
C LEU A 119 -1.61 -9.54 5.62
N ALA A 120 -2.57 -10.46 5.60
CA ALA A 120 -2.82 -11.33 4.47
C ALA A 120 -3.19 -10.53 3.21
N ILE A 121 -4.11 -9.57 3.32
CA ILE A 121 -4.47 -8.68 2.20
C ILE A 121 -3.26 -7.85 1.74
N GLY A 122 -2.39 -7.45 2.66
CA GLY A 122 -1.25 -6.57 2.36
C GLY A 122 -0.06 -7.27 1.72
N ILE A 123 0.04 -8.60 1.84
CA ILE A 123 1.22 -9.38 1.44
C ILE A 123 0.89 -10.43 0.37
N ILE A 124 -0.21 -11.18 0.51
CA ILE A 124 -0.52 -12.31 -0.37
C ILE A 124 -0.67 -11.87 -1.84
N PRO A 125 -1.42 -10.79 -2.18
CA PRO A 125 -1.53 -10.37 -3.57
C PRO A 125 -0.19 -10.03 -4.22
N SER A 126 0.72 -9.40 -3.48
CA SER A 126 2.08 -9.10 -3.95
C SER A 126 2.88 -10.37 -4.24
N ILE A 127 2.79 -11.38 -3.37
CA ILE A 127 3.44 -12.68 -3.59
C ILE A 127 2.87 -13.39 -4.82
N VAL A 128 1.54 -13.40 -4.96
CA VAL A 128 0.85 -14.04 -6.09
C VAL A 128 1.28 -13.41 -7.41
N VAL A 129 1.33 -12.07 -7.49
CA VAL A 129 1.78 -11.38 -8.71
C VAL A 129 3.23 -11.70 -9.05
N VAL A 130 4.13 -11.77 -8.07
CA VAL A 130 5.53 -12.19 -8.31
C VAL A 130 5.61 -13.65 -8.79
N ALA A 131 4.79 -14.55 -8.23
CA ALA A 131 4.75 -15.94 -8.67
C ALA A 131 4.21 -16.07 -10.10
N LEU A 132 3.19 -15.29 -10.46
CA LEU A 132 2.59 -15.26 -11.79
C LEU A 132 3.46 -14.53 -12.82
N PHE A 133 4.39 -13.69 -12.38
CA PHE A 133 5.25 -12.90 -13.26
C PHE A 133 6.05 -13.76 -14.24
N TRP A 134 6.48 -14.96 -13.84
CA TRP A 134 7.27 -15.85 -14.70
C TRP A 134 6.56 -16.18 -16.03
N PHE A 135 5.23 -16.27 -16.04
CA PHE A 135 4.45 -16.58 -17.25
C PHE A 135 4.42 -15.44 -18.28
N ILE A 136 4.68 -14.21 -17.86
CA ILE A 136 4.68 -13.01 -18.71
C ILE A 136 6.07 -12.40 -18.86
N GLN A 137 7.05 -12.89 -18.11
CA GLN A 137 8.42 -12.41 -18.15
C GLN A 137 9.07 -12.77 -19.49
N GLY A 138 9.66 -11.79 -20.17
CA GLY A 138 10.39 -12.02 -21.43
C GLY A 138 11.77 -12.62 -21.17
N HIS A 139 12.64 -11.83 -20.55
CA HIS A 139 13.98 -12.24 -20.14
C HIS A 139 14.27 -11.78 -18.70
N ARG A 140 15.49 -12.03 -18.22
CA ARG A 140 15.84 -11.99 -16.80
C ARG A 140 15.52 -10.64 -16.13
N PHE A 141 16.00 -9.54 -16.70
CA PHE A 141 15.72 -8.15 -16.34
C PHE A 141 16.50 -7.21 -17.29
N ASP A 142 16.15 -5.93 -17.24
CA ASP A 142 16.86 -4.87 -17.96
C ASP A 142 17.66 -3.98 -17.00
N ILE A 143 18.70 -3.34 -17.53
CA ILE A 143 19.46 -2.29 -16.84
C ILE A 143 19.37 -0.99 -17.64
N TYR A 144 18.83 0.05 -17.02
CA TYR A 144 18.75 1.39 -17.60
C TYR A 144 19.75 2.33 -16.92
N GLU A 145 20.56 3.04 -17.71
CA GLU A 145 21.48 4.04 -17.17
C GLU A 145 20.72 5.13 -16.40
N GLY A 146 21.15 5.45 -15.19
CA GLY A 146 20.53 6.41 -14.27
C GLY A 146 19.34 5.87 -13.47
N TYR A 147 18.77 4.73 -13.84
CA TYR A 147 17.59 4.14 -13.18
C TYR A 147 17.90 2.79 -12.51
N GLY A 148 18.76 1.97 -13.12
CA GLY A 148 19.19 0.65 -12.66
C GLY A 148 18.29 -0.48 -13.13
N CYS A 149 18.16 -1.52 -12.31
CA CYS A 149 17.48 -2.76 -12.68
C CYS A 149 15.96 -2.58 -12.81
N ALA A 150 15.37 -3.11 -13.88
CA ALA A 150 13.93 -3.09 -14.13
C ALA A 150 13.42 -4.48 -14.53
N PRO A 151 12.21 -4.89 -14.09
CA PRO A 151 11.57 -6.08 -14.61
C PRO A 151 11.18 -5.86 -16.07
N GLU A 152 11.36 -6.88 -16.91
CA GLU A 152 10.99 -6.82 -18.32
C GLU A 152 9.91 -7.83 -18.66
N PHE A 153 8.84 -7.33 -19.29
CA PHE A 153 7.72 -8.14 -19.76
C PHE A 153 7.07 -7.46 -20.97
N PRO A 154 6.89 -8.18 -22.09
CA PRO A 154 6.31 -7.60 -23.28
C PRO A 154 4.81 -7.31 -23.11
N ASN A 155 4.33 -6.37 -23.90
CA ASN A 155 2.92 -5.98 -23.95
C ASN A 155 2.06 -7.10 -24.56
N THR A 156 1.65 -8.05 -23.73
CA THR A 156 0.80 -9.20 -24.10
C THR A 156 -0.56 -9.06 -23.45
N ILE A 157 -1.61 -9.63 -24.05
CA ILE A 157 -2.96 -9.71 -23.42
C ILE A 157 -2.86 -10.35 -22.02
N LEU A 158 -2.01 -11.36 -21.87
CA LEU A 158 -1.80 -12.03 -20.59
C LEU A 158 -1.21 -11.09 -19.52
N SER A 159 -0.29 -10.19 -19.89
CA SER A 159 0.27 -9.20 -18.95
C SER A 159 -0.79 -8.29 -18.33
N TYR A 160 -1.87 -7.98 -19.05
CA TYR A 160 -2.98 -7.20 -18.49
C TYR A 160 -3.70 -7.93 -17.37
N PHE A 161 -4.01 -9.21 -17.57
CA PHE A 161 -4.72 -10.01 -16.58
C PHE A 161 -3.84 -10.38 -15.38
N LEU A 162 -2.54 -10.60 -15.60
CA LEU A 162 -1.64 -11.05 -14.53
C LEU A 162 -1.00 -9.91 -13.74
N TYR A 163 -0.87 -8.71 -14.31
CA TYR A 163 -0.22 -7.58 -13.63
C TYR A 163 -0.97 -6.26 -13.80
N THR A 164 -1.12 -5.77 -15.04
CA THR A 164 -1.51 -4.37 -15.31
C THR A 164 -2.90 -4.00 -14.76
N ALA A 165 -3.86 -4.94 -14.74
CA ALA A 165 -5.22 -4.66 -14.27
C ALA A 165 -5.35 -4.61 -12.74
N TRP A 166 -4.45 -5.24 -11.98
CA TRP A 166 -4.61 -5.43 -10.54
C TRP A 166 -4.64 -4.13 -9.73
N PRO A 167 -3.78 -3.12 -9.99
CA PRO A 167 -3.89 -1.83 -9.31
C PRO A 167 -5.28 -1.18 -9.47
N VAL A 168 -5.89 -1.30 -10.66
CA VAL A 168 -7.23 -0.77 -10.94
C VAL A 168 -8.29 -1.57 -10.18
N VAL A 169 -8.23 -2.90 -10.20
CA VAL A 169 -9.16 -3.77 -9.47
C VAL A 169 -9.10 -3.47 -7.96
N ILE A 170 -7.90 -3.40 -7.39
CA ILE A 170 -7.68 -3.08 -5.97
C ILE A 170 -8.20 -1.67 -5.66
N GLY A 171 -7.93 -0.70 -6.54
CA GLY A 171 -8.43 0.67 -6.44
C GLY A 171 -9.96 0.73 -6.44
N LEU A 172 -10.65 -0.04 -7.29
CA LEU A 172 -12.11 -0.09 -7.35
C LEU A 172 -12.70 -0.65 -6.04
N ILE A 173 -12.11 -1.74 -5.53
CA ILE A 173 -12.51 -2.29 -4.23
C ILE A 173 -12.29 -1.25 -3.13
N SER A 174 -11.15 -0.57 -3.12
CA SER A 174 -10.83 0.48 -2.15
C SER A 174 -11.81 1.66 -2.23
N MET A 175 -12.22 2.07 -3.44
CA MET A 175 -13.23 3.10 -3.68
C MET A 175 -14.59 2.73 -3.09
N THR A 176 -15.01 1.46 -3.18
CA THR A 176 -16.27 1.03 -2.55
C THR A 176 -16.22 1.20 -1.03
N TYR A 177 -15.13 0.80 -0.38
CA TYR A 177 -14.94 1.01 1.05
C TYR A 177 -14.89 2.50 1.42
N CYS A 178 -14.19 3.32 0.64
CA CYS A 178 -14.12 4.77 0.84
C CYS A 178 -15.53 5.41 0.75
N SER A 179 -16.32 5.02 -0.25
CA SER A 179 -17.68 5.51 -0.46
C SER A 179 -18.61 5.10 0.69
N MET A 180 -18.55 3.84 1.13
CA MET A 180 -19.31 3.35 2.27
C MET A 180 -18.89 4.04 3.57
N THR A 181 -17.60 4.32 3.74
CA THR A 181 -17.05 5.06 4.87
C THR A 181 -17.65 6.46 4.90
N LEU A 182 -17.53 7.22 3.81
CA LEU A 182 -18.09 8.58 3.67
C LEU A 182 -19.60 8.61 3.95
N TYR A 183 -20.35 7.66 3.39
CA TYR A 183 -21.78 7.52 3.64
C TYR A 183 -22.10 7.28 5.12
N ALA A 184 -21.34 6.40 5.79
CA ALA A 184 -21.50 6.14 7.22
C ALA A 184 -21.17 7.38 8.07
N PHE A 185 -20.12 8.16 7.74
CA PHE A 185 -19.83 9.45 8.40
C PHE A 185 -20.95 10.44 8.23
N TYR A 186 -21.43 10.60 7.00
CA TYR A 186 -22.47 11.57 6.70
C TYR A 186 -23.75 11.24 7.48
N LYS A 187 -24.18 9.98 7.47
CA LYS A 187 -25.39 9.52 8.16
C LYS A 187 -25.28 9.59 9.69
N ARG A 188 -24.09 9.35 10.26
CA ARG A 188 -23.88 9.23 11.72
C ARG A 188 -23.16 10.42 12.34
N ARG A 189 -23.02 11.53 11.62
CA ARG A 189 -22.22 12.71 12.02
C ARG A 189 -22.52 13.22 13.43
N LYS A 190 -23.78 13.15 13.89
CA LYS A 190 -24.20 13.57 15.23
C LYS A 190 -23.67 12.65 16.35
N HIS A 191 -23.99 11.35 16.30
CA HIS A 191 -23.49 10.37 17.26
C HIS A 191 -21.96 10.24 17.26
N LEU A 192 -21.35 10.44 16.10
CA LEU A 192 -19.92 10.29 15.93
C LEU A 192 -19.15 11.52 16.45
N ALA A 193 -19.76 12.70 16.45
CA ALA A 193 -19.26 13.88 17.16
C ALA A 193 -19.32 13.68 18.68
N GLU A 194 -20.39 13.06 19.20
CA GLU A 194 -20.56 12.73 20.63
C GLU A 194 -19.58 11.63 21.11
N LEU A 195 -19.37 10.58 20.31
CA LEU A 195 -18.39 9.53 20.63
C LEU A 195 -16.95 10.05 20.60
N MET A 196 -16.64 11.03 19.75
CA MET A 196 -15.32 11.66 19.71
C MET A 196 -15.09 12.73 20.77
N SER A 197 -16.13 13.42 21.24
CA SER A 197 -15.99 14.30 22.41
C SER A 197 -15.76 13.52 23.70
N SER A 198 -16.30 12.29 23.79
CA SER A 198 -16.12 11.38 24.92
C SER A 198 -14.73 10.72 24.97
N ASN A 199 -14.10 10.44 23.82
CA ASN A 199 -12.83 9.73 23.74
C ASN A 199 -11.62 10.65 23.52
N LYS A 200 -10.87 10.97 24.59
CA LYS A 200 -9.63 11.78 24.52
C LYS A 200 -8.52 11.20 23.61
N ASN A 201 -8.55 9.89 23.35
CA ASN A 201 -7.53 9.19 22.54
C ASN A 201 -7.88 9.06 21.05
N LEU A 202 -9.09 9.42 20.62
CA LEU A 202 -9.52 9.37 19.22
C LEU A 202 -9.73 10.79 18.69
N THR A 203 -8.64 11.44 18.28
CA THR A 203 -8.71 12.81 17.76
C THR A 203 -9.37 12.83 16.37
N TYR A 204 -10.47 13.57 16.23
CA TYR A 204 -11.19 13.82 14.97
C TYR A 204 -10.26 14.16 13.79
N ASN A 205 -9.20 14.91 14.06
CA ASN A 205 -8.19 15.31 13.08
C ASN A 205 -7.41 14.13 12.49
N ARG A 206 -7.09 13.10 13.30
CA ARG A 206 -6.42 11.88 12.81
C ARG A 206 -7.31 11.13 11.82
N TYR A 207 -8.61 11.12 12.10
CA TYR A 207 -9.60 10.44 11.27
C TYR A 207 -9.80 11.14 9.92
N LEU A 208 -9.97 12.46 9.93
CA LEU A 208 -10.08 13.26 8.70
C LEU A 208 -8.84 13.14 7.81
N ARG A 209 -7.64 13.07 8.39
CA ARG A 209 -6.40 12.85 7.62
C ARG A 209 -6.38 11.49 6.95
N LEU A 210 -6.78 10.44 7.67
CA LEU A 210 -6.84 9.08 7.14
C LEU A 210 -7.87 8.99 5.99
N MET A 211 -9.03 9.65 6.12
CA MET A 211 -10.00 9.78 5.02
C MET A 211 -9.48 10.62 3.85
N GLY A 212 -8.78 11.72 4.14
CA GLY A 212 -8.20 12.60 3.12
C GLY A 212 -7.15 11.90 2.28
N LEU A 213 -6.22 11.17 2.93
CA LEU A 213 -5.23 10.34 2.25
C LEU A 213 -5.93 9.31 1.35
N ALA A 214 -6.86 8.55 1.92
CA ALA A 214 -7.62 7.54 1.18
C ALA A 214 -8.37 8.13 -0.03
N SER A 215 -8.98 9.31 0.13
CA SER A 215 -9.74 9.96 -0.95
C SER A 215 -8.83 10.45 -2.07
N ILE A 216 -7.71 11.10 -1.73
CA ILE A 216 -6.72 11.57 -2.71
C ILE A 216 -6.13 10.36 -3.46
N GLU A 217 -5.79 9.31 -2.72
CA GLU A 217 -5.25 8.12 -3.33
C GLU A 217 -6.22 7.46 -4.31
N MET A 218 -7.54 7.47 -4.04
CA MET A 218 -8.54 6.98 -4.99
C MET A 218 -8.68 7.88 -6.22
N LEU A 219 -8.66 9.20 -6.03
CA LEU A 219 -8.73 10.18 -7.11
C LEU A 219 -7.48 10.16 -8.00
N CYS A 220 -6.34 9.71 -7.49
CA CYS A 220 -5.11 9.57 -8.27
C CYS A 220 -4.95 8.16 -8.85
N THR A 221 -5.02 7.11 -8.03
CA THR A 221 -4.69 5.72 -8.42
C THR A 221 -5.59 5.19 -9.52
N LEU A 222 -6.91 5.45 -9.47
CA LEU A 222 -7.84 4.91 -10.46
C LEU A 222 -7.70 5.59 -11.83
N PRO A 223 -7.71 6.93 -11.95
CA PRO A 223 -7.46 7.58 -13.22
C PRO A 223 -6.08 7.28 -13.78
N LEU A 224 -5.03 7.24 -12.94
CA LEU A 224 -3.69 6.90 -13.38
C LEU A 224 -3.59 5.45 -13.86
N GLY A 225 -4.14 4.49 -13.12
CA GLY A 225 -4.16 3.08 -13.54
C GLY A 225 -4.94 2.86 -14.83
N ALA A 226 -6.11 3.50 -14.97
CA ALA A 226 -6.90 3.45 -16.20
C ALA A 226 -6.14 4.09 -17.38
N TRP A 227 -5.46 5.21 -17.15
CA TRP A 227 -4.63 5.87 -18.16
C TRP A 227 -3.44 5.01 -18.60
N VAL A 228 -2.73 4.36 -17.66
CA VAL A 228 -1.63 3.44 -17.96
C VAL A 228 -2.14 2.27 -18.80
N MET A 229 -3.27 1.65 -18.42
CA MET A 229 -3.88 0.58 -19.20
C MET A 229 -4.25 1.04 -20.63
N ALA A 230 -4.88 2.21 -20.76
CA ALA A 230 -5.26 2.77 -22.05
C ALA A 230 -4.04 3.13 -22.91
N SER A 231 -2.97 3.63 -22.29
CA SER A 231 -1.69 3.92 -22.96
C SER A 231 -1.04 2.65 -23.48
N ASN A 232 -0.95 1.60 -22.64
CA ASN A 232 -0.40 0.31 -23.05
C ASN A 232 -1.22 -0.31 -24.18
N ALA A 233 -2.54 -0.15 -24.17
CA ALA A 233 -3.43 -0.71 -25.20
C ALA A 233 -3.27 -0.04 -26.58
N ARG A 234 -2.67 1.16 -26.63
CA ARG A 234 -2.33 1.84 -27.89
C ARG A 234 -1.01 1.37 -28.48
N ASN A 235 -0.16 0.73 -27.68
CA ASN A 235 1.08 0.13 -28.18
C ASN A 235 0.76 -1.20 -28.88
N PRO A 236 1.50 -1.55 -29.94
CA PRO A 236 1.29 -2.82 -30.62
C PRO A 236 1.42 -3.97 -29.62
N LEU A 237 0.49 -4.92 -29.70
CA LEU A 237 0.53 -6.13 -28.90
C LEU A 237 1.66 -7.04 -29.41
N TYR A 238 2.39 -7.62 -28.48
CA TYR A 238 3.36 -8.67 -28.78
C TYR A 238 2.64 -9.88 -29.38
N VAL A 239 3.13 -10.34 -30.54
CA VAL A 239 2.57 -11.52 -31.20
C VAL A 239 2.98 -12.77 -30.42
N TRP A 240 2.00 -13.45 -29.84
CA TRP A 240 2.24 -14.62 -28.99
C TRP A 240 2.51 -15.88 -29.82
N TYR A 241 3.76 -16.33 -29.85
CA TYR A 241 4.18 -17.58 -30.49
C TYR A 241 4.36 -18.76 -29.52
N GLY A 242 3.95 -18.58 -28.25
CA GLY A 242 4.09 -19.59 -27.19
C GLY A 242 5.20 -19.29 -26.17
N LEU A 243 5.17 -20.03 -25.07
CA LEU A 243 6.02 -19.77 -23.90
C LEU A 243 7.52 -19.95 -24.20
N GLY A 244 7.88 -20.97 -24.99
CA GLY A 244 9.28 -21.19 -25.38
C GLY A 244 9.86 -20.08 -26.27
N ASN A 245 9.01 -19.37 -27.02
CA ASN A 245 9.44 -18.20 -27.79
C ASN A 245 9.58 -16.97 -26.89
N LEU A 246 8.65 -16.77 -25.94
CA LEU A 246 8.73 -15.69 -24.95
C LEU A 246 10.02 -15.81 -24.11
N HIS A 247 10.32 -17.02 -23.62
CA HIS A 247 11.52 -17.33 -22.82
C HIS A 247 12.75 -17.68 -23.66
N TYR A 248 12.76 -17.36 -24.95
CA TYR A 248 13.94 -17.56 -25.78
C TYR A 248 15.08 -16.68 -25.27
N ASP A 249 16.25 -17.29 -25.02
CA ASP A 249 17.42 -16.62 -24.44
C ASP A 249 17.09 -15.89 -23.11
N PHE A 250 16.38 -16.60 -22.21
CA PHE A 250 15.85 -16.03 -20.98
C PHE A 250 16.92 -15.38 -20.08
N SER A 251 18.12 -15.94 -20.06
CA SER A 251 19.24 -15.48 -19.23
C SER A 251 19.76 -14.10 -19.63
N ARG A 252 19.39 -13.57 -20.81
CA ARG A 252 19.88 -12.30 -21.31
C ARG A 252 19.50 -11.13 -20.39
N VAL A 253 20.38 -10.14 -20.39
CA VAL A 253 20.21 -8.89 -19.66
C VAL A 253 20.47 -7.75 -20.63
N ASP A 254 19.41 -7.07 -21.03
CA ASP A 254 19.54 -5.94 -21.95
C ASP A 254 19.99 -4.69 -21.19
N GLN A 255 20.90 -3.96 -21.82
CA GLN A 255 21.57 -2.80 -21.23
C GLN A 255 21.24 -1.58 -22.09
N TYR A 256 20.56 -0.61 -21.49
CA TYR A 256 20.06 0.59 -22.17
C TYR A 256 20.80 1.83 -21.66
N PRO A 257 21.84 2.30 -22.37
CA PRO A 257 22.44 3.62 -22.13
C PRO A 257 21.41 4.74 -22.22
N ALA A 258 21.64 5.84 -21.50
CA ALA A 258 20.76 7.00 -21.44
C ALA A 258 20.52 7.60 -22.82
N ILE A 259 21.51 7.57 -23.71
CA ILE A 259 21.36 8.03 -25.10
C ILE A 259 20.30 7.26 -25.89
N LEU A 260 20.00 6.00 -25.54
CA LEU A 260 18.95 5.23 -26.20
C LEU A 260 17.60 5.52 -25.58
N TRP A 261 17.46 5.29 -24.27
CA TRP A 261 16.15 5.31 -23.62
C TRP A 261 15.60 6.73 -23.40
N TRP A 262 16.47 7.72 -23.20
CA TRP A 262 16.05 9.12 -23.00
C TRP A 262 15.48 9.75 -24.27
N ASN A 263 15.96 9.31 -25.43
CA ASN A 263 15.57 9.86 -26.72
C ASN A 263 14.29 9.23 -27.28
N VAL A 264 13.80 8.13 -26.68
CA VAL A 264 12.51 7.52 -27.02
C VAL A 264 11.42 8.09 -26.10
N PRO A 265 10.50 8.94 -26.58
CA PRO A 265 9.55 9.66 -25.72
C PRO A 265 8.67 8.75 -24.86
N GLN A 266 8.26 7.60 -25.41
CA GLN A 266 7.43 6.60 -24.74
C GLN A 266 8.19 5.98 -23.57
N MET A 267 9.42 5.52 -23.80
CA MET A 267 10.27 4.89 -22.79
C MET A 267 10.67 5.89 -21.70
N ARG A 268 11.07 7.10 -22.09
CA ARG A 268 11.36 8.20 -21.16
C ARG A 268 10.19 8.49 -20.23
N SER A 269 8.98 8.61 -20.78
CA SER A 269 7.79 8.93 -19.98
C SER A 269 7.43 7.78 -19.03
N ALA A 270 7.53 6.53 -19.48
CA ALA A 270 7.26 5.36 -18.65
C ALA A 270 8.25 5.22 -17.48
N ILE A 271 9.56 5.39 -17.73
CA ILE A 271 10.58 5.29 -16.69
C ILE A 271 10.44 6.44 -15.69
N LEU A 272 10.29 7.68 -16.16
CA LEU A 272 10.08 8.84 -15.27
C LEU A 272 8.81 8.69 -14.43
N PHE A 273 7.71 8.20 -15.02
CA PHE A 273 6.50 7.90 -14.27
C PHE A 273 6.76 6.89 -13.15
N ASN A 274 7.41 5.77 -13.46
CA ASN A 274 7.77 4.74 -12.47
C ASN A 274 8.69 5.27 -11.34
N ILE A 275 9.59 6.20 -11.66
CA ILE A 275 10.48 6.84 -10.69
C ILE A 275 9.67 7.73 -9.74
N TRP A 276 8.84 8.61 -10.31
CA TRP A 276 8.14 9.64 -9.54
C TRP A 276 6.88 9.15 -8.85
N ASP A 277 6.26 8.07 -9.31
CA ASP A 277 5.07 7.47 -8.72
C ASP A 277 5.33 7.07 -7.26
N ILE A 278 6.36 6.24 -7.02
CA ILE A 278 6.68 5.80 -5.66
C ILE A 278 7.16 6.95 -4.75
N ILE A 279 7.93 7.88 -5.30
CA ILE A 279 8.36 9.09 -4.58
C ILE A 279 7.10 9.84 -4.14
N SER A 280 6.18 10.12 -5.05
CA SER A 280 4.94 10.85 -4.75
C SER A 280 4.13 10.16 -3.66
N CYS A 281 3.99 8.83 -3.70
CA CYS A 281 3.34 8.05 -2.65
C CYS A 281 3.94 8.31 -1.25
N THR A 282 5.26 8.25 -1.11
CA THR A 282 5.94 8.49 0.18
C THR A 282 5.74 9.91 0.70
N PHE A 283 5.83 10.91 -0.19
CA PHE A 283 5.67 12.32 0.18
C PHE A 283 4.22 12.65 0.56
N VAL A 284 3.24 12.11 -0.17
CA VAL A 284 1.82 12.25 0.18
C VAL A 284 1.55 11.61 1.54
N PHE A 285 2.05 10.40 1.79
CA PHE A 285 1.90 9.76 3.09
C PHE A 285 2.50 10.60 4.22
N PHE A 286 3.72 11.12 4.03
CA PHE A 286 4.38 11.98 5.01
C PHE A 286 3.62 13.31 5.22
N ALA A 287 3.05 13.90 4.19
CA ALA A 287 2.25 15.12 4.33
C ALA A 287 1.03 14.90 5.23
N PHE A 288 0.38 13.74 5.18
CA PHE A 288 -0.77 13.42 6.03
C PHE A 288 -0.38 13.02 7.46
N PHE A 289 0.66 12.20 7.65
CA PHE A 289 1.01 11.66 8.96
C PHE A 289 2.23 12.29 9.61
N GLY A 290 3.24 12.66 8.83
CA GLY A 290 4.46 13.30 9.31
C GLY A 290 4.28 14.76 9.71
N CYS A 291 3.37 15.50 9.05
CA CYS A 291 3.08 16.90 9.36
C CYS A 291 1.96 17.09 10.40
N ALA A 292 1.39 16.00 10.92
CA ALA A 292 0.31 16.00 11.89
C ALA A 292 0.69 16.70 13.21
N GLU A 293 -0.27 17.35 13.87
CA GLU A 293 -0.05 17.99 15.18
C GLU A 293 0.44 16.99 16.24
N GLU A 294 -0.09 15.76 16.22
CA GLU A 294 0.37 14.64 17.03
C GLU A 294 1.86 14.32 16.74
N ALA A 295 2.24 14.20 15.47
CA ALA A 295 3.62 13.96 15.07
C ALA A 295 4.55 15.11 15.50
N ARG A 296 4.10 16.37 15.40
CA ARG A 296 4.86 17.54 15.86
C ARG A 296 5.10 17.52 17.38
N ARG A 297 4.12 17.07 18.17
CA ARG A 297 4.30 16.89 19.62
C ARG A 297 5.35 15.81 19.92
N HIS A 298 5.35 14.72 19.15
CA HIS A 298 6.39 13.69 19.25
C HIS A 298 7.77 14.22 18.83
N TYR A 299 7.87 15.03 17.77
CA TYR A 299 9.12 15.69 17.38
C TYR A 299 9.63 16.63 18.47
N GLN A 300 8.74 17.44 19.06
CA GLN A 300 9.11 18.32 20.17
C GLN A 300 9.58 17.52 21.39
N SER A 301 8.91 16.41 21.73
CA SER A 301 9.33 15.52 22.81
C SER A 301 10.71 14.87 22.54
N ALA A 302 10.95 14.43 21.30
CA ALA A 302 12.23 13.87 20.90
C ALA A 302 13.35 14.92 20.92
N ILE A 303 13.11 16.11 20.36
CA ILE A 303 14.06 17.23 20.36
C ILE A 303 14.39 17.66 21.79
N THR A 304 13.39 17.79 22.66
CA THR A 304 13.62 18.15 24.07
C THR A 304 14.38 17.06 24.83
N SER A 305 14.14 15.79 24.52
CA SER A 305 14.89 14.67 25.10
C SER A 305 16.36 14.65 24.65
N VAL A 306 16.61 14.92 23.37
CA VAL A 306 17.97 15.02 22.81
C VAL A 306 18.69 16.26 23.35
N ALA A 307 18.03 17.42 23.37
CA ALA A 307 18.59 18.65 23.91
C ALA A 307 18.93 18.54 25.39
N LYS A 308 18.09 17.86 26.20
CA LYS A 308 18.40 17.53 27.59
C LYS A 308 19.63 16.63 27.74
N ARG A 309 19.84 15.67 26.83
CA ARG A 309 21.04 14.81 26.82
C ARG A 309 22.31 15.56 26.41
N ILE A 310 22.17 16.62 25.60
CA ILE A 310 23.28 17.46 25.13
C ILE A 310 23.50 18.68 26.07
N GLY A 311 22.68 18.85 27.11
CA GLY A 311 22.82 19.94 28.08
C GLY A 311 22.31 21.30 27.61
N ILE A 312 21.56 21.35 26.50
CA ILE A 312 20.97 22.58 25.96
C ILE A 312 19.58 22.76 26.58
N SER A 313 19.38 23.86 27.34
CA SER A 313 18.08 24.18 27.93
C SER A 313 17.07 24.60 26.86
N THR A 314 16.01 23.82 26.68
CA THR A 314 14.92 24.08 25.73
C THR A 314 13.83 25.00 26.29
N SER A 315 14.15 25.87 27.24
CA SER A 315 13.19 26.77 27.89
C SER A 315 12.47 27.71 26.92
N PHE A 316 13.02 27.95 25.72
CA PHE A 316 12.38 28.76 24.68
C PHE A 316 11.26 28.04 23.92
N LEU A 317 11.26 26.69 23.85
CA LEU A 317 10.26 25.90 23.12
C LEU A 317 8.96 25.67 23.91
N SER A 318 8.99 25.87 25.22
CA SER A 318 7.81 25.70 26.10
C SER A 318 6.83 26.87 26.05
N ARG A 319 7.16 27.98 25.35
CA ARG A 319 6.35 29.21 25.35
C ARG A 319 5.53 29.38 24.07
N SER A 320 5.00 28.31 23.52
CA SER A 320 4.03 28.36 22.42
C SER A 320 2.90 27.36 22.66
N GLY A 321 2.13 27.58 23.73
CA GLY A 321 1.02 26.70 24.11
C GLY A 321 0.06 27.29 25.13
N SER A 322 0.03 28.61 25.30
CA SER A 322 -0.96 29.29 26.12
C SER A 322 -1.37 30.56 25.40
N GLY A 323 -2.43 30.48 24.62
CA GLY A 323 -3.08 31.66 24.05
C GLY A 323 -3.47 32.57 25.20
N ALA A 324 -2.75 33.68 25.35
CA ALA A 324 -3.11 34.75 26.24
C ALA A 324 -4.40 35.38 25.68
N THR A 325 -5.51 35.17 26.38
CA THR A 325 -6.66 36.06 26.31
C THR A 325 -6.20 37.42 26.86
N GLY A 326 -5.75 38.29 25.96
CA GLY A 326 -5.49 39.69 26.27
C GLY A 326 -6.81 40.40 26.54
N SER A 327 -7.21 40.47 27.81
CA SER A 327 -8.17 41.47 28.27
C SER A 327 -7.39 42.72 28.68
N PHE A 328 -7.43 43.74 27.82
CA PHE A 328 -7.07 45.10 28.19
C PHE A 328 -8.28 45.76 28.85
N GLY A 329 -8.15 46.23 30.09
CA GLY A 329 -9.22 46.98 30.76
C GLY A 329 -8.97 47.32 32.23
N TYR A 330 -8.23 48.41 32.44
CA TYR A 330 -8.32 49.40 33.54
C TYR A 330 -8.77 48.98 34.96
N ALA A 331 -7.81 49.00 35.90
CA ALA A 331 -7.87 49.59 37.25
C ALA A 331 -6.43 49.49 37.81
N GLY A 332 -5.76 50.52 38.33
CA GLY A 332 -6.21 51.57 39.21
C GLY A 332 -5.51 51.39 40.58
N GLY A 333 -4.35 52.02 40.77
CA GLY A 333 -3.92 52.49 42.09
C GLY A 333 -3.02 51.62 42.98
N SER A 334 -1.86 52.22 43.28
CA SER A 334 -1.10 52.19 44.55
C SER A 334 -0.09 51.07 44.85
N LYS A 335 1.00 51.55 45.45
CA LYS A 335 2.33 50.97 45.72
C LYS A 335 2.38 50.36 47.14
N PRO A 336 3.50 49.72 47.55
CA PRO A 336 3.54 48.52 48.39
C PRO A 336 3.84 48.80 49.87
N THR A 337 3.77 47.77 50.73
CA THR A 337 4.78 47.49 51.78
C THR A 337 4.50 46.16 52.53
N PRO A 338 5.55 45.53 53.13
CA PRO A 338 5.50 44.21 53.75
C PRO A 338 5.40 44.29 55.29
N SER A 339 5.04 43.17 55.95
CA SER A 339 5.68 42.61 57.17
C SER A 339 4.69 41.87 58.08
N ALA A 340 5.12 40.66 58.50
CA ALA A 340 4.94 40.04 59.82
C ALA A 340 3.48 39.69 60.27
N LEU A 341 3.15 38.64 61.02
CA LEU A 341 3.84 37.61 61.81
C LEU A 341 2.76 36.57 62.19
N GLY A 342 3.07 35.27 62.34
CA GLY A 342 2.11 34.34 62.97
C GLY A 342 2.23 32.84 62.68
N ARG A 343 3.37 32.25 63.06
CA ARG A 343 3.63 30.85 63.51
C ARG A 343 2.44 29.86 63.59
N ILE A 344 2.61 28.63 63.07
CA ILE A 344 2.49 27.33 63.78
C ILE A 344 2.95 26.17 62.86
N THR A 345 3.83 25.34 63.43
CA THR A 345 4.52 24.15 62.90
C THR A 345 3.62 22.90 62.80
N ILE A 346 3.80 22.10 61.74
CA ILE A 346 3.64 20.62 61.76
C ILE A 346 4.73 20.01 60.85
N PRO A 347 5.51 19.01 61.29
CA PRO A 347 6.54 18.36 60.48
C PRO A 347 5.90 17.38 59.49
N THR A 348 6.06 17.62 58.20
CA THR A 348 5.61 16.67 57.16
C THR A 348 6.57 15.49 57.09
N PHE A 349 6.08 14.34 57.54
CA PHE A 349 6.63 13.01 57.30
C PHE A 349 7.04 12.83 55.83
N SER A 350 8.29 12.44 55.59
CA SER A 350 8.72 11.92 54.30
C SER A 350 8.15 10.51 54.08
N PRO A 351 7.49 10.22 52.95
CA PRO A 351 7.47 8.87 52.42
C PRO A 351 8.66 8.71 51.48
N ARG A 352 9.63 7.95 51.98
CA ARG A 352 10.51 7.01 51.27
C ARG A 352 10.32 6.94 49.75
N LYS A 353 11.39 7.29 49.04
CA LYS A 353 11.69 6.98 47.64
C LYS A 353 11.26 5.54 47.31
N ARG A 354 10.13 5.36 46.59
CA ARG A 354 9.87 4.13 45.87
C ARG A 354 10.64 4.20 44.56
N ARG A 355 11.53 3.23 44.41
CA ARG A 355 12.23 2.88 43.19
C ARG A 355 11.19 2.30 42.25
N ASP A 356 10.71 3.09 41.29
CA ASP A 356 9.88 2.54 40.22
C ASP A 356 10.80 1.75 39.30
N SER A 357 10.68 0.44 39.41
CA SER A 357 11.15 -0.54 38.46
C SER A 357 10.51 -0.28 37.10
N ASP A 358 11.36 -0.12 36.09
CA ASP A 358 11.03 -0.18 34.67
C ASP A 358 10.40 -1.54 34.31
N THR A 359 9.11 -1.74 34.57
CA THR A 359 8.30 -2.80 33.94
C THR A 359 6.82 -2.59 34.26
N SER A 360 6.07 -2.00 33.32
CA SER A 360 4.64 -2.29 33.02
C SER A 360 3.95 -1.06 32.46
N PHE A 361 4.04 -0.88 31.14
CA PHE A 361 3.23 0.09 30.37
C PHE A 361 2.37 -0.61 29.30
N SER A 362 2.08 -1.90 29.50
CA SER A 362 1.41 -2.75 28.50
C SER A 362 -0.13 -2.70 28.55
N ASP A 363 -0.75 -2.39 29.69
CA ASP A 363 -2.13 -2.89 29.92
C ASP A 363 -3.26 -1.87 29.81
N ARG A 364 -3.03 -0.65 29.26
CA ARG A 364 -4.11 0.35 29.12
C ARG A 364 -4.26 1.02 27.75
N LEU A 365 -3.99 0.30 26.66
CA LEU A 365 -4.24 0.80 25.30
C LEU A 365 -5.20 -0.06 24.47
N SER A 366 -6.20 -0.67 25.10
CA SER A 366 -7.32 -1.34 24.44
C SER A 366 -8.63 -0.63 24.77
N THR A 367 -9.19 0.08 23.79
CA THR A 367 -10.51 0.68 23.86
C THR A 367 -11.57 -0.42 23.78
N SER A 368 -12.08 -0.88 24.92
CA SER A 368 -13.37 -1.59 25.00
C SER A 368 -14.47 -0.55 25.22
N ILE A 369 -15.37 -0.40 24.26
CA ILE A 369 -16.57 0.44 24.40
C ILE A 369 -17.62 -0.42 25.11
N SER A 370 -17.84 -0.25 26.41
CA SER A 370 -19.07 -0.72 27.06
C SER A 370 -20.07 0.42 27.04
N LEU A 371 -21.20 0.22 26.36
CA LEU A 371 -22.38 1.07 26.53
C LEU A 371 -23.25 0.40 27.60
N GLU A 372 -23.54 1.17 28.64
CA GLU A 372 -24.42 0.81 29.76
C GLU A 372 -25.88 0.93 29.29
N ASP A 373 -26.68 -0.10 29.55
CA ASP A 373 -28.06 -0.23 29.11
C ASP A 373 -28.96 0.86 29.69
N THR A 374 -29.74 1.52 28.82
CA THR A 374 -30.95 2.26 29.23
C THR A 374 -32.20 1.46 28.88
N PRO A 375 -33.20 1.39 29.76
CA PRO A 375 -34.27 0.39 29.70
C PRO A 375 -35.25 0.68 28.56
N ILE A 376 -35.51 -0.33 27.73
CA ILE A 376 -36.61 -0.34 26.76
C ILE A 376 -37.87 -0.83 27.48
N ASP A 377 -38.92 -0.05 27.33
CA ASP A 377 -40.24 -0.21 27.93
C ASP A 377 -40.92 -1.50 27.39
N ASP A 378 -41.16 -2.46 28.29
CA ASP A 378 -41.89 -3.70 28.03
C ASP A 378 -43.40 -3.45 28.02
N ARG A 379 -44.05 -3.51 26.84
CA ARG A 379 -45.51 -3.66 26.76
C ARG A 379 -46.02 -4.18 25.42
N LYS A 380 -46.11 -5.52 25.28
CA LYS A 380 -47.31 -6.32 24.94
C LYS A 380 -46.97 -7.62 24.18
N LEU A 381 -47.31 -8.74 24.86
CA LEU A 381 -47.93 -10.00 24.37
C LEU A 381 -47.15 -10.84 23.34
N ALA A 382 -47.06 -12.18 23.38
CA ALA A 382 -47.32 -13.29 24.30
C ALA A 382 -46.77 -14.56 23.57
N PRO A 383 -46.61 -15.73 24.21
CA PRO A 383 -45.58 -16.72 23.85
C PRO A 383 -46.09 -17.85 22.93
N TYR A 384 -45.19 -18.46 22.15
CA TYR A 384 -45.35 -19.86 21.71
C TYR A 384 -43.99 -20.56 21.50
N SER A 385 -43.93 -21.81 21.96
CA SER A 385 -42.75 -22.69 22.06
C SER A 385 -42.66 -23.65 20.84
N PRO A 386 -41.66 -24.55 20.73
CA PRO A 386 -40.84 -24.69 19.53
C PRO A 386 -41.16 -25.95 18.70
N SER A 387 -40.77 -25.96 17.43
CA SER A 387 -40.64 -27.23 16.70
C SER A 387 -39.46 -27.22 15.73
N GLN A 388 -38.73 -28.33 15.79
CA GLN A 388 -37.60 -28.70 14.97
C GLN A 388 -38.02 -28.97 13.53
N ARG A 389 -37.19 -28.60 12.55
CA ARG A 389 -36.69 -29.51 11.49
C ARG A 389 -35.75 -28.79 10.52
N SER A 390 -34.67 -29.50 10.20
CA SER A 390 -33.69 -29.27 9.15
C SER A 390 -34.31 -29.07 7.76
N ALA A 391 -33.67 -28.24 6.93
CA ALA A 391 -33.05 -28.66 5.66
C ALA A 391 -32.58 -27.42 4.88
N GLY A 392 -31.33 -27.49 4.39
CA GLY A 392 -30.77 -26.51 3.48
C GLY A 392 -31.44 -26.52 2.11
N SER A 393 -31.37 -25.40 1.41
CA SER A 393 -31.77 -25.30 0.02
C SER A 393 -30.64 -24.65 -0.77
N SER A 394 -29.95 -25.48 -1.56
CA SER A 394 -29.09 -25.11 -2.68
C SER A 394 -29.94 -25.08 -3.94
N THR A 395 -29.91 -23.97 -4.68
CA THR A 395 -30.61 -23.86 -5.97
C THR A 395 -29.70 -24.37 -7.09
N PHE A 396 -30.06 -25.53 -7.67
CA PHE A 396 -29.54 -26.03 -8.94
C PHE A 396 -30.67 -25.89 -9.97
N ILE A 397 -30.38 -25.27 -11.12
CA ILE A 397 -31.32 -25.11 -12.24
C ILE A 397 -31.06 -26.24 -13.25
N PRO A 398 -32.07 -27.05 -13.63
CA PRO A 398 -31.91 -28.07 -14.66
C PRO A 398 -32.26 -27.54 -16.07
N SER A 399 -31.53 -28.03 -17.08
CA SER A 399 -31.84 -27.90 -18.50
C SER A 399 -33.08 -28.70 -18.90
N PRO A 400 -33.90 -28.23 -19.86
CA PRO A 400 -35.03 -29.00 -20.38
C PRO A 400 -34.61 -29.90 -21.55
N CYS A 401 -35.16 -31.11 -21.57
CA CYS A 401 -35.12 -32.06 -22.68
C CYS A 401 -36.45 -32.12 -23.45
N SER A 402 -36.31 -32.51 -24.73
CA SER A 402 -37.27 -33.19 -25.65
C SER A 402 -38.20 -32.32 -26.52
N PRO A 403 -38.67 -32.80 -27.71
CA PRO A 403 -38.55 -34.15 -28.28
C PRO A 403 -38.14 -34.26 -29.78
N LYS A 404 -37.89 -35.51 -30.18
CA LYS A 404 -37.51 -36.07 -31.50
C LYS A 404 -38.43 -35.69 -32.67
N PHE A 405 -37.88 -35.55 -33.89
CA PHE A 405 -38.35 -36.20 -35.13
C PHE A 405 -37.28 -36.21 -36.25
N ALA A 406 -37.17 -37.38 -36.89
CA ALA A 406 -36.77 -37.70 -38.27
C ALA A 406 -35.31 -37.56 -38.76
N ASP A 407 -34.92 -38.58 -39.52
CA ASP A 407 -33.61 -38.91 -40.07
C ASP A 407 -33.06 -37.88 -41.07
N GLU A 408 -31.79 -37.48 -40.90
CA GLU A 408 -31.01 -36.85 -41.96
C GLU A 408 -29.53 -37.27 -41.88
N LYS A 409 -28.98 -37.72 -43.02
CA LYS A 409 -27.61 -38.21 -43.21
C LYS A 409 -26.59 -37.13 -42.85
N TYR A 410 -25.62 -37.44 -41.99
CA TYR A 410 -24.43 -36.62 -41.82
C TYR A 410 -23.41 -36.91 -42.94
N GLU A 411 -23.08 -35.91 -43.77
CA GLU A 411 -21.84 -35.87 -44.53
C GLU A 411 -20.69 -35.42 -43.61
N SER A 412 -19.56 -36.12 -43.68
CA SER A 412 -18.34 -35.82 -42.92
C SER A 412 -17.66 -34.55 -43.44
N PHE A 413 -17.57 -33.53 -42.61
CA PHE A 413 -16.81 -32.30 -42.88
C PHE A 413 -15.30 -32.59 -42.79
N VAL A 414 -14.59 -32.45 -43.93
CA VAL A 414 -13.13 -32.60 -44.01
C VAL A 414 -12.48 -31.22 -43.84
N LEU A 415 -11.60 -31.07 -42.85
CA LEU A 415 -10.79 -29.86 -42.65
C LEU A 415 -9.71 -29.72 -43.74
N PRO A 416 -9.40 -28.50 -44.23
CA PRO A 416 -8.35 -28.32 -45.21
C PRO A 416 -6.95 -28.50 -44.61
N ALA A 417 -6.04 -29.06 -45.40
CA ALA A 417 -4.66 -29.34 -45.01
C ALA A 417 -3.87 -28.04 -44.69
N SER A 418 -3.02 -28.11 -43.67
CA SER A 418 -2.13 -27.01 -43.29
C SER A 418 -1.07 -26.75 -44.37
N PRO A 419 -0.74 -25.47 -44.68
CA PRO A 419 0.31 -25.17 -45.64
C PRO A 419 1.70 -25.54 -45.10
N PRO A 420 2.67 -25.89 -45.99
CA PRO A 420 3.99 -26.31 -45.57
C PRO A 420 4.79 -25.16 -44.92
N PRO A 421 5.70 -25.48 -43.98
CA PRO A 421 6.49 -24.48 -43.29
C PRO A 421 7.45 -23.78 -44.27
N VAL A 422 7.36 -22.45 -44.33
CA VAL A 422 8.33 -21.61 -45.03
C VAL A 422 9.55 -21.50 -44.13
N HIS A 423 10.66 -22.12 -44.53
CA HIS A 423 11.95 -21.95 -43.86
C HIS A 423 12.54 -20.59 -44.24
N ASP A 424 12.55 -19.66 -43.28
CA ASP A 424 13.28 -18.40 -43.39
C ASP A 424 14.79 -18.66 -43.16
N THR A 425 15.56 -18.56 -44.24
CA THR A 425 17.01 -18.79 -44.25
C THR A 425 17.80 -17.69 -43.52
N ALA A 426 17.16 -16.60 -43.08
CA ALA A 426 17.77 -15.58 -42.22
C ALA A 426 17.92 -15.98 -40.74
N ALA A 427 17.36 -17.13 -40.33
CA ALA A 427 17.41 -17.61 -38.93
C ALA A 427 18.73 -18.30 -38.53
N LEU A 428 19.70 -18.43 -39.43
CA LEU A 428 20.92 -19.25 -39.26
C LEU A 428 22.00 -18.70 -38.31
N ALA A 429 21.74 -17.61 -37.58
CA ALA A 429 22.70 -17.05 -36.62
C ALA A 429 22.08 -16.77 -35.25
N ARG A 430 21.18 -17.63 -34.78
CA ARG A 430 20.61 -17.56 -33.43
C ARG A 430 21.34 -18.52 -32.51
N LEU A 431 22.03 -17.98 -31.50
CA LEU A 431 22.70 -18.75 -30.45
C LEU A 431 21.70 -19.70 -29.76
N THR A 432 22.18 -20.86 -29.33
CA THR A 432 21.36 -21.91 -28.72
C THR A 432 20.68 -21.42 -27.43
N PRO A 433 19.38 -21.67 -27.23
CA PRO A 433 18.67 -21.24 -26.04
C PRO A 433 19.12 -21.99 -24.77
N ASP A 434 19.29 -21.27 -23.67
CA ASP A 434 19.63 -21.80 -22.34
C ASP A 434 18.48 -22.55 -21.65
N VAL A 435 17.27 -22.47 -22.20
CA VAL A 435 16.05 -23.08 -21.63
C VAL A 435 15.70 -24.33 -22.45
N PRO A 436 15.34 -25.46 -21.81
CA PRO A 436 14.91 -26.65 -22.52
C PRO A 436 13.77 -26.33 -23.49
N SER A 437 13.89 -26.81 -24.73
CA SER A 437 12.84 -26.71 -25.74
C SER A 437 11.50 -27.21 -25.17
N PRO A 438 10.37 -26.54 -25.46
CA PRO A 438 9.06 -27.06 -25.09
C PRO A 438 8.90 -28.49 -25.61
N VAL A 439 8.36 -29.39 -24.79
CA VAL A 439 8.03 -30.76 -25.20
C VAL A 439 7.08 -30.66 -26.40
N ARG A 440 7.58 -31.05 -27.58
CA ARG A 440 6.82 -31.10 -28.83
C ARG A 440 5.68 -32.09 -28.67
N ARG A 441 4.52 -31.79 -29.26
CA ARG A 441 3.30 -32.61 -29.20
C ARG A 441 3.34 -33.89 -30.06
N ASP A 442 4.54 -34.39 -30.38
CA ASP A 442 4.77 -35.50 -31.30
C ASP A 442 5.57 -36.64 -30.63
N SER A 443 5.29 -36.94 -29.37
CA SER A 443 5.80 -38.14 -28.70
C SER A 443 4.64 -39.07 -28.38
N MET A 444 4.00 -39.61 -29.42
CA MET A 444 3.08 -40.74 -29.28
C MET A 444 3.08 -41.63 -30.52
N GLU A 445 4.23 -41.79 -31.17
CA GLU A 445 4.47 -42.85 -32.14
C GLU A 445 5.91 -43.32 -31.90
N ASP A 446 6.04 -44.34 -31.06
CA ASP A 446 7.14 -45.33 -31.03
C ASP A 446 7.07 -46.10 -29.70
N ILE A 447 6.08 -46.99 -29.59
CA ILE A 447 6.18 -48.19 -28.75
C ILE A 447 5.77 -49.36 -29.64
N VAL A 448 6.76 -50.22 -29.88
CA VAL A 448 6.70 -51.53 -30.55
C VAL A 448 5.66 -52.44 -29.88
#